data_AF-A0A1V2M900-F1
#
_entry.id   AF-A0A1V2M900-F1
#
_cell.length_a   1.000
_cell.length_b   1.000
_cell.length_c   1.000
_cell.angle_alpha   90.00
_cell.angle_beta   90.00
_cell.angle_gamma   90.00
#
_symmetry.space_group_name_H-M   'P 1'
#
loop_
_entity.id
_entity.type
_entity.pdbx_description
1 polymer ?
#
loop_
_entity_poly.entity_id
_entity_poly.type
_entity_poly.pdbx_seq_one_letter_code
_entity_poly.pdbx_strand_id
1 'polypeptide(L)'
;MKKSTLRRVDLVFSIILIITSIIIMYNGYKLFINPFGRSLEKITTESIQKEIENWYISPALMPFLLAIVLCICGLFLLRVALKDGAKFDFFKVDKLKFVLMHRETRVATIVITILALYIFVLIPVCRENLDFYPTFRGFPFMIATFICLLLQMFIFSEKTLKNILSCIIVASLSSVVITYGFGVLAMIPLP
;
A
#
# COMPACT_ATOMS: atom_id res chain seq x y z
N MET A 1 -2.54 19.81 23.92
CA MET A 1 -2.87 18.36 24.04
C MET A 1 -2.22 17.77 25.28
N LYS A 2 -2.93 16.93 26.06
CA LYS A 2 -2.29 16.23 27.19
C LYS A 2 -1.29 15.20 26.64
N LYS A 3 -0.01 15.32 27.01
CA LYS A 3 1.10 14.42 26.59
C LYS A 3 0.74 12.92 26.69
N SER A 4 -0.10 12.54 27.65
CA SER A 4 -0.54 11.16 27.85
C SER A 4 -1.42 10.60 26.73
N THR A 5 -2.10 11.45 25.96
CA THR A 5 -3.03 11.01 24.91
C THR A 5 -2.29 10.73 23.60
N LEU A 6 -1.31 11.56 23.25
CA LEU A 6 -0.42 11.36 22.10
C LEU A 6 0.35 10.02 22.22
N ARG A 7 0.95 9.78 23.39
CA ARG A 7 1.72 8.55 23.68
C ARG A 7 0.91 7.26 23.58
N ARG A 8 -0.40 7.34 23.80
CA ARG A 8 -1.32 6.19 23.67
C ARG A 8 -1.60 5.87 22.21
N VAL A 9 -1.69 6.90 21.36
CA VAL A 9 -1.85 6.72 19.91
C VAL A 9 -0.59 6.06 19.33
N ASP A 10 0.60 6.48 19.76
CA ASP A 10 1.88 5.87 19.33
C ASP A 10 1.97 4.38 19.68
N LEU A 11 1.44 3.98 20.85
CA LEU A 11 1.39 2.57 21.25
C LEU A 11 0.43 1.75 20.37
N VAL A 12 -0.77 2.28 20.08
CA VAL A 12 -1.72 1.59 19.19
C VAL A 12 -1.18 1.51 17.77
N PHE A 13 -0.62 2.61 17.28
CA PHE A 13 -0.05 2.70 15.94
C PHE A 13 1.13 1.75 15.77
N SER A 14 2.04 1.67 16.74
CA SER A 14 3.15 0.70 16.69
C SER A 14 2.69 -0.75 16.65
N ILE A 15 1.66 -1.12 17.42
CA ILE A 15 1.09 -2.48 17.38
C ILE A 15 0.49 -2.77 16.00
N ILE A 16 -0.33 -1.88 15.45
CA ILE A 16 -0.92 -2.02 14.12
C ILE A 16 0.19 -2.18 13.07
N LEU A 17 1.24 -1.35 13.17
CA LEU A 17 2.34 -1.33 12.21
C LEU A 17 3.17 -2.61 12.27
N ILE A 18 3.44 -3.16 13.47
CA ILE A 18 4.10 -4.46 13.65
C ILE A 18 3.26 -5.59 13.05
N ILE A 19 1.96 -5.67 13.40
CA ILE A 19 1.06 -6.72 12.89
C ILE A 19 0.98 -6.66 11.36
N THR A 20 0.77 -5.47 10.81
CA THR A 20 0.67 -5.26 9.36
C THR A 20 1.97 -5.67 8.66
N SER A 21 3.12 -5.32 9.24
CA SER A 21 4.44 -5.69 8.71
C SER A 21 4.64 -7.20 8.70
N ILE A 22 4.23 -7.91 9.76
CA ILE A 22 4.30 -9.38 9.84
C ILE A 22 3.41 -10.02 8.76
N ILE A 23 2.19 -9.52 8.58
CA ILE A 23 1.28 -10.01 7.53
C ILE A 23 1.89 -9.81 6.14
N ILE A 24 2.48 -8.63 5.88
CA ILE A 24 3.13 -8.34 4.59
C ILE A 24 4.35 -9.23 4.38
N MET A 25 5.18 -9.44 5.42
CA MET A 25 6.32 -10.38 5.34
C MET A 25 5.86 -11.80 5.03
N TYR A 26 4.80 -12.27 5.67
CA TYR A 26 4.24 -13.60 5.42
C TYR A 26 3.70 -13.74 3.99
N ASN A 27 2.97 -12.73 3.49
CA ASN A 27 2.49 -12.72 2.11
C ASN A 27 3.64 -12.60 1.10
N GLY A 28 4.68 -11.82 1.42
CA GLY A 28 5.90 -11.74 0.62
C GLY A 28 6.61 -13.09 0.53
N TYR A 29 6.77 -13.80 1.65
CA TYR A 29 7.34 -15.15 1.67
C TYR A 29 6.55 -16.14 0.80
N LYS A 30 5.21 -16.09 0.85
CA LYS A 30 4.37 -16.89 -0.07
C LYS A 30 4.65 -16.56 -1.53
N LEU A 31 4.82 -15.27 -1.84
CA LEU A 31 5.08 -14.79 -3.19
C LEU A 31 6.50 -15.16 -3.67
N PHE A 32 7.47 -15.31 -2.77
CA PHE A 32 8.79 -15.87 -3.06
C PHE A 32 8.73 -17.34 -3.47
N ILE A 33 7.93 -18.15 -2.75
CA ILE A 33 7.81 -19.59 -3.02
C ILE A 33 6.96 -19.85 -4.27
N ASN A 34 5.88 -19.07 -4.43
CA ASN A 34 4.93 -19.24 -5.53
C ASN A 34 4.57 -17.86 -6.12
N PRO A 35 5.42 -17.31 -7.01
CA PRO A 35 5.13 -16.05 -7.67
C PRO A 35 3.84 -16.18 -8.49
N PHE A 36 2.89 -15.29 -8.20
CA PHE A 36 1.57 -15.18 -8.86
C PHE A 36 0.62 -16.37 -8.66
N GLY A 37 0.84 -17.22 -7.65
CA GLY A 37 -0.14 -18.24 -7.25
C GLY A 37 -0.37 -19.34 -8.28
N ARG A 38 0.71 -19.91 -8.85
CA ARG A 38 0.64 -21.07 -9.76
C ARG A 38 -0.05 -22.25 -9.07
N SER A 39 -0.71 -23.11 -9.85
CA SER A 39 -1.37 -24.32 -9.34
C SER A 39 -0.38 -25.21 -8.57
N LEU A 40 -0.81 -25.75 -7.42
CA LEU A 40 0.02 -26.55 -6.50
C LEU A 40 0.75 -27.72 -7.21
N GLU A 41 0.16 -28.27 -8.26
CA GLU A 41 0.73 -29.33 -9.10
C GLU A 41 2.01 -28.92 -9.85
N LYS A 42 2.25 -27.62 -10.05
CA LYS A 42 3.44 -27.08 -10.73
C LYS A 42 4.56 -26.66 -9.78
N ILE A 43 4.35 -26.80 -8.46
CA ILE A 43 5.35 -26.44 -7.45
C ILE A 43 6.19 -27.67 -7.15
N THR A 44 7.30 -27.83 -7.88
CA THR A 44 8.32 -28.83 -7.57
C THR A 44 9.38 -28.24 -6.65
N THR A 45 10.04 -29.08 -5.86
CA THR A 45 11.16 -28.68 -4.97
C THR A 45 12.28 -27.97 -5.75
N GLU A 46 12.56 -28.40 -6.99
CA GLU A 46 13.53 -27.74 -7.87
C GLU A 46 13.11 -26.32 -8.28
N SER A 47 11.81 -26.11 -8.52
CA SER A 47 11.28 -24.78 -8.86
C SER A 47 11.41 -23.81 -7.68
N ILE A 48 11.15 -24.28 -6.46
CA ILE A 48 11.32 -23.49 -5.24
C ILE A 48 12.79 -23.13 -5.05
N GLN A 49 13.70 -24.10 -5.23
CA GLN A 49 15.13 -23.86 -5.10
C GLN A 49 15.62 -22.80 -6.10
N LYS A 50 15.16 -22.87 -7.36
CA LYS A 50 15.51 -21.89 -8.39
C LYS A 50 14.97 -20.49 -8.11
N GLU A 51 13.76 -20.36 -7.55
CA GLU A 51 13.18 -19.07 -7.16
C GLU A 51 13.91 -18.48 -5.92
N ILE A 52 14.34 -19.34 -4.98
CA ILE A 52 15.20 -18.94 -3.85
C ILE A 52 16.59 -18.50 -4.33
N GLU A 53 17.20 -19.21 -5.29
CA GLU A 53 18.50 -18.82 -5.85
C GLU A 53 18.42 -17.46 -6.57
N ASN A 54 17.28 -17.15 -7.20
CA ASN A 54 17.01 -15.88 -7.87
C ASN A 54 16.19 -14.90 -7.04
N TRP A 55 16.26 -14.99 -5.71
CA TRP A 55 15.48 -14.16 -4.79
C TRP A 55 15.60 -12.65 -5.07
N TYR A 56 16.75 -12.20 -5.57
CA TYR A 56 17.03 -10.80 -5.88
C TYR A 56 16.22 -10.23 -7.06
N ILE A 57 15.67 -11.10 -7.92
CA ILE A 57 14.80 -10.73 -9.06
C ILE A 57 13.32 -10.82 -8.65
N SER A 58 13.01 -11.44 -7.51
CA SER A 58 11.63 -11.71 -7.11
C SER A 58 10.85 -10.41 -6.89
N PRO A 59 9.62 -10.30 -7.45
CA PRO A 59 8.74 -9.16 -7.20
C PRO A 59 8.34 -9.03 -5.71
N ALA A 60 8.55 -10.09 -4.92
CA ALA A 60 8.28 -10.12 -3.48
C ALA A 60 9.33 -9.39 -2.63
N LEU A 61 10.54 -9.19 -3.16
CA LEU A 61 11.67 -8.70 -2.38
C LEU A 61 11.47 -7.29 -1.85
N MET A 62 11.05 -6.36 -2.70
CA MET A 62 10.88 -4.97 -2.31
C MET A 62 9.77 -4.80 -1.24
N PRO A 63 8.56 -5.39 -1.40
CA PRO A 63 7.56 -5.40 -0.33
C PRO A 63 8.07 -6.02 0.98
N PHE A 64 8.85 -7.10 0.89
CA PHE A 64 9.38 -7.80 2.06
C PHE A 64 10.41 -6.95 2.83
N LEU A 65 11.34 -6.30 2.12
CA LEU A 65 12.31 -5.38 2.72
C LEU A 65 11.63 -4.18 3.37
N LEU A 66 10.65 -3.57 2.69
CA LEU A 66 9.87 -2.46 3.26
C LEU A 66 9.14 -2.90 4.53
N ALA A 67 8.58 -4.11 4.55
CA ALA A 67 7.92 -4.65 5.73
C ALA A 67 8.89 -4.89 6.89
N ILE A 68 10.14 -5.31 6.65
CA ILE A 68 11.17 -5.39 7.70
C ILE A 68 11.46 -4.00 8.28
N VAL A 69 11.67 -3.00 7.44
CA VAL A 69 11.95 -1.63 7.88
C VAL A 69 10.77 -1.08 8.69
N LEU A 70 9.54 -1.28 8.22
CA LEU A 70 8.34 -0.91 8.96
C LEU A 70 8.27 -1.62 10.31
N CYS A 71 8.53 -2.93 10.36
CA CYS A 71 8.55 -3.69 11.61
C CYS A 71 9.55 -3.08 12.61
N ILE A 72 10.75 -2.74 12.15
CA ILE A 72 11.78 -2.08 12.96
C ILE A 72 11.27 -0.72 13.48
N CYS A 73 10.70 0.12 12.62
CA CYS A 73 10.09 1.40 13.02
C CYS A 73 8.98 1.20 14.07
N GLY A 74 8.12 0.19 13.88
CA GLY A 74 7.07 -0.18 14.82
C GLY A 74 7.63 -0.59 16.18
N LEU A 75 8.70 -1.39 16.21
CA LEU A 75 9.38 -1.78 17.44
C LEU A 75 10.01 -0.58 18.17
N PHE A 76 10.64 0.35 17.43
CA PHE A 76 11.17 1.59 18.03
C PHE A 76 10.06 2.45 18.62
N LEU A 77 8.96 2.66 17.88
CA LEU A 77 7.79 3.39 18.36
C LEU A 77 7.20 2.75 19.62
N LEU A 78 7.06 1.42 19.64
CA LEU A 78 6.57 0.67 20.79
C LEU A 78 7.49 0.88 22.00
N ARG A 79 8.81 0.77 21.81
CA ARG A 79 9.80 0.96 22.86
C ARG A 79 9.76 2.37 23.45
N VAL A 80 9.61 3.39 22.60
CA VAL A 80 9.45 4.79 23.03
C VAL A 80 8.14 4.96 23.81
N ALA A 81 7.03 4.45 23.30
CA ALA A 81 5.72 4.58 23.96
C ALA A 81 5.69 3.89 25.34
N LEU A 82 6.31 2.71 25.47
CA LEU A 82 6.44 1.99 26.74
C LEU A 82 7.35 2.72 27.73
N LYS A 83 8.51 3.22 27.27
CA LYS A 83 9.43 4.01 28.09
C LYS A 83 8.77 5.28 28.64
N ASP A 84 7.87 5.87 27.86
CA ASP A 84 7.12 7.07 28.22
C ASP A 84 5.86 6.83 29.08
N GLY A 85 5.65 5.58 29.53
CA GLY A 85 4.63 5.19 30.50
C GLY A 85 3.24 4.95 29.91
N ALA A 86 3.14 4.63 28.60
CA ALA A 86 1.87 4.21 28.02
C ALA A 86 1.43 2.85 28.62
N LYS A 87 0.26 2.81 29.25
CA LYS A 87 -0.33 1.60 29.84
C LYS A 87 -1.33 0.97 28.86
N PHE A 88 -1.35 -0.37 28.80
CA PHE A 88 -2.27 -1.18 27.98
C PHE A 88 -3.73 -1.19 28.50
N ASP A 89 -4.31 -0.01 28.74
CA ASP A 89 -5.68 0.12 29.27
C ASP A 89 -6.73 0.30 28.15
N PHE A 90 -6.49 -0.36 27.00
CA PHE A 90 -7.14 -0.11 25.70
C PHE A 90 -8.42 -0.91 25.43
N PHE A 91 -8.85 -1.80 26.32
CA PHE A 91 -10.05 -2.62 26.10
C PHE A 91 -11.39 -1.90 26.36
N LYS A 92 -11.39 -0.58 26.56
CA LYS A 92 -12.63 0.23 26.57
C LYS A 92 -12.88 0.81 25.17
N VAL A 93 -13.91 0.29 24.51
CA VAL A 93 -14.37 0.66 23.14
C VAL A 93 -14.47 2.18 22.93
N ASP A 94 -14.85 2.92 23.98
CA ASP A 94 -14.98 4.39 23.96
C ASP A 94 -13.66 5.13 23.67
N LYS A 95 -12.52 4.58 24.10
CA LYS A 95 -11.19 5.17 23.85
C LYS A 95 -10.66 4.85 22.45
N LEU A 96 -11.08 3.73 21.85
CA LEU A 96 -10.72 3.35 20.48
C LEU A 96 -11.37 4.32 19.46
N LYS A 97 -12.61 4.74 19.74
CA LYS A 97 -13.33 5.74 18.94
C LYS A 97 -12.59 7.07 18.86
N PHE A 98 -11.92 7.47 19.94
CA PHE A 98 -11.11 8.70 19.97
C PHE A 98 -9.87 8.61 19.06
N VAL A 99 -9.23 7.45 18.97
CA VAL A 99 -8.09 7.20 18.06
C VAL A 99 -8.56 7.24 16.60
N LEU A 100 -9.69 6.60 16.28
CA LEU A 100 -10.27 6.61 14.93
C LEU A 100 -10.72 8.00 14.45
N MET A 101 -11.07 8.91 15.36
CA MET A 101 -11.46 10.29 15.02
C MET A 101 -10.27 11.25 14.83
N HIS A 102 -9.02 10.79 15.00
CA HIS A 102 -7.85 11.65 14.74
C HIS A 102 -7.73 12.00 13.26
N ARG A 103 -7.28 13.23 12.98
CA ARG A 103 -7.08 13.71 11.60
C ARG A 103 -6.15 12.79 10.81
N GLU A 104 -5.04 12.37 11.42
CA GLU A 104 -4.04 11.50 10.80
C GLU A 104 -4.62 10.11 10.50
N THR A 105 -5.31 9.51 11.46
CA THR A 105 -5.97 8.22 11.28
C THR A 105 -7.06 8.30 10.21
N ARG A 106 -7.85 9.37 10.19
CA ARG A 106 -8.87 9.61 9.16
C ARG A 106 -8.25 9.76 7.76
N VAL A 107 -7.16 10.53 7.63
CA VAL A 107 -6.44 10.68 6.36
C VAL A 107 -5.88 9.33 5.92
N ALA A 108 -5.24 8.58 6.82
CA ALA A 108 -4.73 7.25 6.53
C ALA A 108 -5.85 6.30 6.08
N THR A 109 -6.99 6.27 6.78
CA THR A 109 -8.15 5.46 6.38
C THR A 109 -8.67 5.84 4.99
N ILE A 110 -8.79 7.13 4.68
CA ILE A 110 -9.21 7.59 3.35
C ILE A 110 -8.22 7.13 2.28
N VAL A 111 -6.92 7.33 2.50
CA VAL A 111 -5.88 6.93 1.55
C VAL A 111 -5.87 5.42 1.34
N ILE A 112 -5.93 4.62 2.41
CA ILE A 112 -6.01 3.15 2.34
C ILE A 112 -7.25 2.71 1.59
N THR A 113 -8.40 3.34 1.84
CA THR A 113 -9.67 3.00 1.17
C THR A 113 -9.58 3.30 -0.33
N ILE A 114 -9.05 4.47 -0.71
CA ILE A 114 -8.86 4.83 -2.12
C ILE A 114 -7.88 3.87 -2.80
N LEU A 115 -6.78 3.50 -2.15
CA LEU A 115 -5.83 2.51 -2.65
C LEU A 115 -6.45 1.13 -2.81
N ALA A 116 -7.28 0.69 -1.85
CA ALA A 116 -7.97 -0.59 -1.93
C ALA A 116 -8.96 -0.60 -3.11
N LEU A 117 -9.76 0.46 -3.27
CA LEU A 117 -10.65 0.62 -4.42
C LEU A 117 -9.88 0.66 -5.73
N TYR A 118 -8.73 1.34 -5.75
CA TYR A 118 -7.85 1.39 -6.91
C TYR A 118 -7.39 -0.02 -7.32
N ILE A 119 -6.84 -0.80 -6.39
CA ILE A 119 -6.27 -2.12 -6.67
C ILE A 119 -7.35 -3.16 -7.00
N PHE A 120 -8.42 -3.22 -6.21
CA PHE A 120 -9.40 -4.32 -6.30
C PHE A 120 -10.59 -4.02 -7.21
N VAL A 121 -10.86 -2.76 -7.55
CA VAL A 121 -12.02 -2.38 -8.36
C VAL A 121 -11.59 -1.66 -9.61
N LEU A 122 -10.82 -0.58 -9.47
CA LEU A 122 -10.54 0.32 -10.59
C LEU A 122 -9.63 -0.33 -11.63
N ILE A 123 -8.55 -1.01 -11.22
CA ILE A 123 -7.68 -1.73 -12.15
C ILE A 123 -8.45 -2.83 -12.91
N PRO A 124 -9.17 -3.77 -12.24
CA PRO A 124 -9.93 -4.80 -12.94
C PRO A 124 -10.99 -4.23 -13.88
N VAL A 125 -11.78 -3.23 -13.44
CA VAL A 125 -12.84 -2.62 -14.26
C VAL A 125 -12.24 -1.91 -15.48
N CYS A 126 -11.15 -1.16 -15.31
CA CYS A 126 -10.48 -0.55 -16.43
C CYS A 126 -9.93 -1.63 -17.38
N ARG A 127 -9.34 -2.71 -16.86
CA ARG A 127 -8.82 -3.81 -17.68
C ARG A 127 -9.92 -4.47 -18.52
N GLU A 128 -11.04 -4.84 -17.91
CA GLU A 128 -12.15 -5.47 -18.63
C GLU A 128 -12.78 -4.57 -19.70
N ASN A 129 -12.85 -3.25 -19.44
CA ASN A 129 -13.58 -2.33 -20.32
C ASN A 129 -12.69 -1.53 -21.26
N LEU A 130 -11.36 -1.51 -21.11
CA LEU A 130 -10.44 -0.64 -21.86
C LEU A 130 -9.27 -1.40 -22.52
N ASP A 131 -9.25 -2.72 -22.47
CA ASP A 131 -8.25 -3.57 -23.16
C ASP A 131 -8.53 -3.66 -24.67
N PHE A 132 -8.61 -2.49 -25.33
CA PHE A 132 -8.89 -2.37 -26.76
C PHE A 132 -7.62 -2.36 -27.62
N TYR A 133 -6.45 -2.08 -27.04
CA TYR A 133 -5.19 -1.91 -27.77
C TYR A 133 -4.21 -3.05 -27.50
N PRO A 134 -4.05 -4.01 -28.44
CA PRO A 134 -3.14 -5.16 -28.25
C PRO A 134 -1.66 -4.77 -28.11
N THR A 135 -1.27 -3.57 -28.59
CA THR A 135 0.09 -3.04 -28.51
C THR A 135 0.38 -2.22 -27.24
N PHE A 136 -0.64 -1.68 -26.56
CA PHE A 136 -0.44 -0.86 -25.34
C PHE A 136 -1.22 -1.43 -24.15
N ARG A 137 -0.75 -2.58 -23.65
CA ARG A 137 -1.31 -3.28 -22.48
C ARG A 137 -1.29 -2.46 -21.18
N GLY A 138 -0.53 -1.36 -21.14
CA GLY A 138 -0.51 -0.41 -20.02
C GLY A 138 -1.67 0.58 -20.00
N PHE A 139 -2.47 0.69 -21.07
CA PHE A 139 -3.55 1.68 -21.19
C PHE A 139 -4.58 1.61 -20.05
N PRO A 140 -5.09 0.42 -19.68
CA PRO A 140 -6.09 0.33 -18.62
C PRO A 140 -5.53 0.76 -17.26
N PHE A 141 -4.28 0.38 -16.99
CA PHE A 141 -3.57 0.77 -15.77
C PHE A 141 -3.30 2.27 -15.73
N MET A 142 -2.97 2.90 -16.86
CA MET A 142 -2.77 4.35 -16.95
C MET A 142 -4.03 5.12 -16.58
N ILE A 143 -5.18 4.71 -17.12
CA ILE A 143 -6.47 5.35 -16.83
C ILE A 143 -6.86 5.14 -15.37
N ALA A 144 -6.70 3.93 -14.83
CA ALA A 144 -6.94 3.67 -13.42
C ALA A 144 -6.03 4.54 -12.53
N THR A 145 -4.73 4.65 -12.86
CA THR A 145 -3.77 5.48 -12.13
C THR A 145 -4.16 6.95 -12.19
N PHE A 146 -4.55 7.44 -13.35
CA PHE A 146 -5.03 8.81 -13.54
C PHE A 146 -6.23 9.12 -12.66
N ILE A 147 -7.27 8.28 -12.72
CA ILE A 147 -8.50 8.47 -11.94
C ILE A 147 -8.18 8.44 -10.44
N CYS A 148 -7.34 7.50 -9.98
CA CYS A 148 -6.94 7.39 -8.59
C CYS A 148 -6.21 8.65 -8.10
N LEU A 149 -5.19 9.11 -8.83
CA LEU A 149 -4.44 10.33 -8.48
C LEU A 149 -5.33 11.58 -8.52
N LEU A 150 -6.17 11.68 -9.54
CA LEU A 150 -7.08 12.81 -9.69
C LEU A 150 -8.06 12.88 -8.50
N LEU A 151 -8.65 11.75 -8.10
CA LEU A 151 -9.56 11.67 -6.96
C LEU A 151 -8.85 12.02 -5.65
N GLN A 152 -7.65 11.50 -5.41
CA GLN A 152 -6.88 11.84 -4.21
C GLN A 152 -6.58 13.35 -4.16
N MET A 153 -6.06 13.90 -5.25
CA MET A 153 -5.75 15.33 -5.32
C MET A 153 -7.02 16.18 -5.17
N PHE A 154 -8.14 15.77 -5.74
CA PHE A 154 -9.40 16.51 -5.64
C PHE A 154 -10.02 16.45 -4.23
N ILE A 155 -9.85 15.35 -3.50
CA ILE A 155 -10.32 15.20 -2.11
C ILE A 155 -9.52 16.07 -1.15
N PHE A 156 -8.21 16.21 -1.37
CA PHE A 156 -7.31 16.90 -0.45
C PHE A 156 -6.96 18.35 -0.86
N SER A 157 -7.20 18.76 -2.11
CA SER A 157 -6.89 20.10 -2.61
C SER A 157 -8.04 21.09 -2.38
N GLU A 158 -7.69 22.37 -2.29
CA GLU A 158 -8.68 23.46 -2.27
C GLU A 158 -9.37 23.57 -3.63
N LYS A 159 -10.70 23.72 -3.60
CA LYS A 159 -11.57 23.74 -4.79
C LYS A 159 -11.53 25.08 -5.54
N THR A 160 -10.36 25.48 -5.99
CA THR A 160 -10.18 26.61 -6.90
C THR A 160 -9.96 26.10 -8.32
N LEU A 161 -10.45 26.83 -9.33
CA LEU A 161 -10.30 26.46 -10.75
C LEU A 161 -8.84 26.20 -11.14
N LYS A 162 -7.92 27.04 -10.64
CA LYS A 162 -6.48 26.88 -10.86
C LYS A 162 -5.95 25.57 -10.29
N ASN A 163 -6.32 25.23 -9.06
CA ASN A 163 -5.88 23.99 -8.43
C ASN A 163 -6.46 22.76 -9.12
N ILE A 164 -7.72 22.80 -9.55
CA ILE A 164 -8.35 21.70 -10.29
C ILE A 164 -7.60 21.44 -11.60
N LEU A 165 -7.29 22.50 -12.36
CA LEU A 165 -6.50 22.38 -13.59
C LEU A 165 -5.11 21.82 -13.33
N SER A 166 -4.43 22.30 -12.28
CA SER A 166 -3.13 21.75 -11.87
C SER A 166 -3.23 20.27 -11.49
N CYS A 167 -4.27 19.85 -10.75
CA CYS A 167 -4.50 18.46 -10.40
C CYS A 167 -4.68 17.58 -11.64
N ILE A 168 -5.43 18.04 -12.65
CA ILE A 168 -5.61 17.30 -13.90
C ILE A 168 -4.28 17.12 -14.63
N ILE A 169 -3.51 18.21 -14.79
CA ILE A 169 -2.24 18.17 -15.51
C ILE A 169 -1.23 17.25 -14.79
N VAL A 170 -1.11 17.39 -13.48
CA VAL A 170 -0.18 16.57 -12.68
C VAL A 170 -0.63 15.11 -12.68
N ALA A 171 -1.91 14.82 -12.47
CA ALA A 171 -2.41 13.44 -12.51
C ALA A 171 -2.17 12.79 -13.88
N SER A 172 -2.40 13.52 -14.98
CA SER A 172 -2.13 13.03 -16.33
C SER A 172 -0.65 12.69 -16.52
N LEU A 173 0.25 13.65 -16.23
CA LEU A 173 1.69 13.45 -16.39
C LEU A 173 2.20 12.32 -15.49
N SER A 174 1.81 12.31 -14.21
CA SER A 174 2.20 11.27 -13.27
C SER A 174 1.68 9.89 -13.67
N SER A 175 0.45 9.78 -14.18
CA SER A 175 -0.11 8.49 -14.62
C SER A 175 0.68 7.87 -15.78
N VAL A 176 1.13 8.70 -16.74
CA VAL A 176 1.98 8.26 -17.86
C VAL A 176 3.34 7.81 -17.35
N VAL A 177 3.99 8.62 -16.50
CA VAL A 177 5.31 8.30 -15.93
C VAL A 177 5.26 7.02 -15.09
N ILE A 178 4.24 6.86 -14.24
CA ILE A 178 4.04 5.67 -13.41
C ILE A 178 3.79 4.45 -14.30
N THR A 179 2.91 4.56 -15.30
CA THR A 179 2.61 3.43 -16.19
C THR A 179 3.83 3.00 -17.01
N TYR A 180 4.61 3.96 -17.49
CA TYR A 180 5.87 3.67 -18.17
C TYR A 180 6.90 3.05 -17.22
N GLY A 181 7.05 3.60 -16.00
CA GLY A 181 7.96 3.09 -14.99
C GLY A 181 7.63 1.67 -14.55
N PHE A 182 6.36 1.37 -14.26
CA PHE A 182 5.95 0.05 -13.81
C PHE A 182 5.78 -0.96 -14.95
N GLY A 183 5.21 -0.54 -16.09
CA GLY A 183 4.91 -1.41 -17.21
C GLY A 183 6.10 -1.69 -18.13
N VAL A 184 6.94 -0.69 -18.40
CA VAL A 184 8.05 -0.81 -19.37
C VAL A 184 9.39 -1.03 -18.68
N LEU A 185 9.70 -0.24 -17.63
CA LEU A 185 11.01 -0.32 -16.97
C LEU A 185 11.08 -1.44 -15.92
N ALA A 186 10.06 -1.58 -15.07
CA ALA A 186 10.05 -2.59 -14.01
C ALA A 186 9.54 -3.97 -14.47
N MET A 187 9.00 -4.07 -15.69
CA MET A 187 8.38 -5.27 -16.27
C MET A 187 7.46 -6.02 -15.29
N ILE A 188 6.85 -5.31 -14.33
CA ILE A 188 5.92 -5.94 -13.41
C ILE A 188 4.71 -6.32 -14.27
N PRO A 189 4.31 -7.61 -14.31
CA PRO A 189 3.11 -8.00 -15.02
C PRO A 189 1.95 -7.22 -14.40
N LEU A 190 1.49 -6.20 -15.13
CA LEU A 190 0.38 -5.38 -14.69
C LEU A 190 -0.85 -6.30 -14.62
N PRO A 191 -1.54 -6.34 -13.46
CA PRO A 191 -2.70 -7.18 -13.25
C PRO A 191 -3.90 -6.72 -14.06
#